data_AF-A0A397U0S8-F1
#
_entry.id   AF-A0A397U0S8-F1
#
_cell.length_a   1.000
_cell.length_b   1.000
_cell.length_c   1.000
_cell.angle_alpha   90.00
_cell.angle_beta   90.00
_cell.angle_gamma   90.00
#
_symmetry.space_group_name_H-M   'P 1'
#
loop_
_entity.id
_entity.type
_entity.pdbx_description
1 polymer ?
#
loop_
_entity_poly.entity_id
_entity_poly.type
_entity_poly.pdbx_seq_one_letter_code
_entity_poly.pdbx_strand_id
1 'polypeptide(L)'
;PPLTPTSLHLKFLASPINPSDINQIEGVYLIKPNFKTLGEHEKIVVAGNEGVTQVIGIGDKVEDLKVGDWVVMGKSAFETWQTPQTHAKATTDDVIRIPHEEIGIVKAATLTVNPCSAYHMLKDFAALKEGVYMYIHIDNRY
;
A
#
# COMPACT_ATOMS: atom_id res chain seq x y z
N PRO A 1 -10.88 -15.98 -4.45
CA PRO A 1 -12.01 -16.33 -3.55
C PRO A 1 -13.32 -15.73 -4.11
N PRO A 2 -14.51 -16.22 -3.76
CA PRO A 2 -15.76 -15.53 -4.12
C PRO A 2 -15.85 -14.15 -3.47
N LEU A 3 -16.46 -13.20 -4.17
CA LEU A 3 -16.80 -11.90 -3.60
C LEU A 3 -17.87 -12.09 -2.52
N THR A 4 -17.67 -11.45 -1.38
CA THR A 4 -18.70 -11.22 -0.35
C THR A 4 -19.35 -9.85 -0.58
N PRO A 5 -20.54 -9.57 0.00
CA PRO A 5 -21.27 -8.33 -0.26
C PRO A 5 -20.48 -7.03 -0.10
N THR A 6 -19.50 -7.02 0.82
CA THR A 6 -18.69 -5.84 1.16
C THR A 6 -17.24 -5.94 0.70
N SER A 7 -16.86 -6.97 -0.08
CA SER A 7 -15.47 -7.16 -0.48
C SER A 7 -15.17 -6.65 -1.88
N LEU A 8 -13.89 -6.38 -2.10
CA LEU A 8 -13.30 -6.00 -3.37
C LEU A 8 -12.35 -7.10 -3.84
N HIS A 9 -12.20 -7.22 -5.15
CA HIS A 9 -11.03 -7.86 -5.76
C HIS A 9 -10.14 -6.79 -6.37
N LEU A 10 -8.86 -6.87 -6.02
CA LEU A 10 -7.85 -5.94 -6.48
C LEU A 10 -6.84 -6.64 -7.38
N LYS A 11 -6.42 -5.93 -8.43
CA LYS A 11 -5.31 -6.30 -9.30
C LYS A 11 -4.17 -5.32 -9.07
N PHE A 12 -3.02 -5.80 -8.60
CA PHE A 12 -1.82 -4.99 -8.47
C PHE A 12 -1.30 -4.56 -9.84
N LEU A 13 -1.02 -3.27 -9.97
CA LEU A 13 -0.43 -2.67 -11.18
C LEU A 13 1.08 -2.45 -10.97
N ALA A 14 1.46 -1.95 -9.80
CA ALA A 14 2.85 -1.82 -9.37
C ALA A 14 2.94 -1.71 -7.85
N SER A 15 4.02 -2.26 -7.30
CA SER A 15 4.35 -2.22 -5.87
C SER A 15 5.85 -1.91 -5.73
N PRO A 16 6.25 -0.82 -5.06
CA PRO A 16 7.66 -0.52 -4.86
C PRO A 16 8.26 -1.44 -3.78
N ILE A 17 9.58 -1.31 -3.63
CA ILE A 17 10.34 -1.91 -2.54
C ILE A 17 10.83 -0.77 -1.66
N ASN A 18 10.36 -0.72 -0.42
CA ASN A 18 10.78 0.23 0.59
C ASN A 18 11.72 -0.42 1.62
N PRO A 19 12.60 0.34 2.30
CA PRO A 19 13.42 -0.19 3.39
C PRO A 19 12.61 -0.87 4.50
N SER A 20 11.39 -0.40 4.78
CA SER A 20 10.48 -1.03 5.74
C SER A 20 10.05 -2.44 5.34
N ASP A 21 9.90 -2.72 4.04
CA ASP A 21 9.56 -4.06 3.55
C ASP A 21 10.71 -5.04 3.84
N ILE A 22 11.96 -4.61 3.60
CA ILE A 22 13.16 -5.40 3.88
C ILE A 22 13.30 -5.65 5.38
N ASN A 23 13.18 -4.60 6.19
CA ASN A 23 13.22 -4.71 7.66
C ASN A 23 12.12 -5.66 8.19
N GLN A 24 10.98 -5.73 7.52
CA GLN A 24 9.89 -6.63 7.89
C GLN A 24 10.23 -8.09 7.58
N ILE A 25 10.85 -8.34 6.43
CA ILE A 25 11.37 -9.67 6.03
C ILE A 25 12.47 -10.13 6.98
N GLU A 26 13.40 -9.24 7.36
CA GLU A 26 14.48 -9.50 8.31
C GLU A 26 13.98 -9.69 9.75
N GLY A 27 12.73 -9.34 10.02
CA GLY A 27 12.14 -9.47 11.34
C GLY A 27 12.57 -8.38 12.33
N VAL A 28 13.12 -7.27 11.86
CA VAL A 28 13.53 -6.12 12.71
C VAL A 28 12.52 -4.96 12.68
N TYR A 29 11.53 -4.99 11.78
CA TYR A 29 10.46 -3.97 11.74
C TYR A 29 9.42 -4.14 12.86
N LEU A 30 8.84 -3.03 13.31
CA LEU A 30 7.87 -2.99 14.42
C LEU A 30 6.56 -3.70 14.06
N ILE A 31 6.09 -3.56 12.82
CA ILE A 31 4.86 -4.19 12.35
C ILE A 31 5.19 -5.59 11.87
N LYS A 32 4.74 -6.60 12.61
CA LYS A 32 4.91 -8.01 12.22
C LYS A 32 3.78 -8.44 11.27
N PRO A 33 4.11 -9.12 10.17
CA PRO A 33 3.10 -9.66 9.28
C PRO A 33 2.36 -10.83 9.93
N ASN A 34 1.11 -11.02 9.54
CA ASN A 34 0.32 -12.17 9.95
C ASN A 34 0.64 -13.37 9.05
N PHE A 35 1.36 -14.35 9.60
CA PHE A 35 1.67 -15.57 8.86
C PHE A 35 0.40 -16.37 8.55
N LYS A 36 0.30 -16.81 7.31
CA LYS A 36 -0.74 -17.71 6.80
C LYS A 36 -0.17 -19.11 6.67
N THR A 37 -0.97 -20.11 6.97
CA THR A 37 -0.57 -21.51 6.77
C THR A 37 -0.79 -21.89 5.31
N LEU A 38 0.27 -22.36 4.65
CA LEU A 38 0.19 -23.05 3.36
C LEU A 38 0.49 -24.53 3.60
N GLY A 39 -0.45 -25.41 3.28
CA GLY A 39 -0.33 -26.84 3.61
C GLY A 39 -0.40 -27.12 5.11
N GLU A 40 0.28 -28.16 5.59
CA GLU A 40 0.21 -28.61 7.00
C GLU A 40 1.25 -27.95 7.90
N HIS A 41 2.37 -27.45 7.34
CA HIS A 41 3.54 -27.05 8.14
C HIS A 41 4.21 -25.72 7.73
N GLU A 42 3.82 -25.09 6.61
CA GLU A 42 4.50 -23.89 6.15
C GLU A 42 3.74 -22.64 6.58
N LYS A 43 4.44 -21.74 7.28
CA LYS A 43 3.98 -20.39 7.56
C LYS A 43 4.57 -19.46 6.53
N ILE A 44 3.72 -18.88 5.70
CA ILE A 44 4.10 -17.94 4.66
C ILE A 44 3.51 -16.56 4.93
N VAL A 45 4.15 -15.55 4.40
CA VAL A 45 3.57 -14.22 4.23
C VAL A 45 4.10 -13.63 2.94
N VAL A 46 3.24 -12.91 2.22
CA VAL A 46 3.66 -12.13 1.07
C VAL A 46 4.14 -10.76 1.59
N ALA A 47 5.29 -10.30 1.10
CA ALA A 47 5.88 -9.02 1.51
C ALA A 47 5.26 -7.83 0.76
N GLY A 48 5.69 -6.62 1.12
CA GLY A 48 5.26 -5.38 0.50
C GLY A 48 4.13 -4.68 1.26
N ASN A 49 4.32 -3.39 1.52
CA ASN A 49 3.37 -2.54 2.24
C ASN A 49 2.72 -1.47 1.35
N GLU A 50 3.30 -1.17 0.19
CA GLU A 50 2.89 -0.08 -0.68
C GLU A 50 2.59 -0.59 -2.09
N GLY A 51 1.68 0.08 -2.79
CA GLY A 51 1.38 -0.22 -4.18
C GLY A 51 0.09 0.43 -4.66
N VAL A 52 -0.09 0.40 -5.98
CA VAL A 52 -1.31 0.82 -6.66
C VAL A 52 -2.01 -0.37 -7.29
N THR A 53 -3.33 -0.41 -7.12
CA THR A 53 -4.18 -1.48 -7.62
C THR A 53 -5.33 -0.91 -8.44
N GLN A 54 -5.87 -1.74 -9.33
CA GLN A 54 -7.14 -1.51 -9.99
C GLN A 54 -8.21 -2.42 -9.37
N VAL A 55 -9.38 -1.87 -9.07
CA VAL A 55 -10.55 -2.65 -8.67
C VAL A 55 -11.06 -3.44 -9.87
N ILE A 56 -11.09 -4.77 -9.75
CA ILE A 56 -11.52 -5.69 -10.81
C ILE A 56 -12.81 -6.45 -10.46
N GLY A 57 -13.31 -6.29 -9.24
CA GLY A 57 -14.59 -6.86 -8.80
C GLY A 57 -15.05 -6.23 -7.49
N ILE A 58 -16.37 -6.10 -7.34
CA ILE A 58 -17.01 -5.51 -6.16
C ILE A 58 -18.18 -6.39 -5.69
N GLY A 59 -18.38 -6.45 -4.38
CA GLY A 59 -19.58 -6.99 -3.78
C GLY A 59 -20.80 -6.10 -4.04
N ASP A 60 -22.00 -6.66 -3.88
CA ASP A 60 -23.28 -6.01 -4.18
C ASP A 60 -23.67 -4.88 -3.19
N LYS A 61 -22.99 -4.77 -2.05
CA LYS A 61 -23.17 -3.70 -1.06
C LYS A 61 -22.03 -2.67 -1.06
N VAL A 62 -21.16 -2.69 -2.06
CA VAL A 62 -20.12 -1.68 -2.23
C VAL A 62 -20.70 -0.52 -3.06
N GLU A 63 -20.82 0.65 -2.46
CA GLU A 63 -21.42 1.83 -3.11
C GLU A 63 -20.38 2.89 -3.53
N ASP A 64 -19.28 3.01 -2.78
CA ASP A 64 -18.32 4.13 -2.93
C ASP A 64 -17.20 3.88 -3.96
N LEU A 65 -17.09 2.65 -4.46
CA LEU A 65 -16.06 2.22 -5.42
C LEU A 65 -16.69 1.47 -6.60
N LYS A 66 -16.07 1.57 -7.77
CA LYS A 66 -16.47 0.81 -8.96
C LYS A 66 -15.30 0.06 -9.57
N VAL A 67 -15.62 -0.97 -10.36
CA VAL A 67 -14.64 -1.65 -11.22
C VAL A 67 -13.97 -0.63 -12.13
N GLY A 68 -12.64 -0.71 -12.22
CA GLY A 68 -11.80 0.23 -12.96
C GLY A 68 -11.17 1.33 -12.10
N ASP A 69 -11.74 1.64 -10.93
CA ASP A 69 -11.13 2.62 -10.01
C ASP A 69 -9.72 2.18 -9.60
N TRP A 70 -8.81 3.14 -9.48
CA TRP A 70 -7.51 2.91 -8.88
C TRP A 70 -7.56 3.23 -7.40
N VAL A 71 -6.94 2.35 -6.63
CA VAL A 71 -6.85 2.49 -5.18
C VAL A 71 -5.44 2.15 -4.68
N VAL A 72 -5.03 2.82 -3.62
CA VAL A 72 -3.79 2.57 -2.87
C VAL A 72 -4.10 2.07 -1.47
N MET A 73 -3.10 1.49 -0.82
CA MET A 73 -3.30 0.81 0.46
C MET A 73 -3.55 1.85 1.56
N GLY A 74 -4.68 1.71 2.26
CA GLY A 74 -5.05 2.56 3.40
C GLY A 74 -4.48 2.07 4.73
N LYS A 75 -3.92 0.86 4.76
CA LYS A 75 -3.32 0.22 5.95
C LYS A 75 -1.96 -0.36 5.60
N SER A 76 -1.10 -0.48 6.62
CA SER A 76 0.17 -1.20 6.52
C SER A 76 -0.05 -2.72 6.48
N ALA A 77 0.98 -3.47 6.08
CA ALA A 77 1.03 -4.93 6.00
C ALA A 77 -0.05 -5.54 5.10
N PHE A 78 -0.34 -4.89 3.97
CA PHE A 78 -1.33 -5.36 2.99
C PHE A 78 -0.83 -6.47 2.06
N GLU A 79 0.48 -6.79 2.11
CA GLU A 79 1.11 -7.85 1.32
C GLU A 79 1.09 -7.58 -0.20
N THR A 80 1.68 -6.47 -0.64
CA THR A 80 1.47 -5.93 -1.99
C THR A 80 2.29 -6.59 -3.10
N TRP A 81 3.28 -7.44 -2.79
CA TRP A 81 4.10 -8.14 -3.79
C TRP A 81 3.40 -9.39 -4.32
N GLN A 82 2.19 -9.19 -4.83
CA GLN A 82 1.34 -10.21 -5.44
C GLN A 82 1.39 -10.11 -6.96
N THR A 83 1.21 -11.24 -7.64
CA THR A 83 1.10 -11.21 -9.10
C THR A 83 -0.25 -10.62 -9.52
N PRO A 84 -0.37 -10.06 -10.74
CA PRO A 84 -1.65 -9.61 -11.26
C PRO A 84 -2.72 -10.72 -11.35
N GLN A 85 -2.31 -12.00 -11.33
CA GLN A 85 -3.17 -13.17 -11.40
C GLN A 85 -3.75 -13.53 -10.01
N THR A 86 -3.02 -13.20 -8.94
CA THR A 86 -3.52 -13.31 -7.56
C THR A 86 -4.37 -12.10 -7.23
N HIS A 87 -5.70 -12.26 -7.28
CA HIS A 87 -6.63 -11.22 -6.86
C HIS A 87 -6.60 -11.10 -5.34
N ALA A 88 -6.17 -9.95 -4.82
CA ALA A 88 -6.23 -9.67 -3.39
C ALA A 88 -7.68 -9.33 -2.99
N LYS A 89 -8.11 -9.87 -1.85
CA LYS A 89 -9.40 -9.53 -1.25
C LYS A 89 -9.21 -8.38 -0.28
N ALA A 90 -10.02 -7.34 -0.41
CA ALA A 90 -10.01 -6.15 0.45
C ALA A 90 -11.44 -5.75 0.83
N THR A 91 -11.58 -4.85 1.80
CA THR A 91 -12.80 -4.05 1.99
C THR A 91 -12.56 -2.60 1.59
N THR A 92 -13.63 -1.79 1.54
CA THR A 92 -13.54 -0.34 1.30
C THR A 92 -12.65 0.37 2.33
N ASP A 93 -12.58 -0.13 3.56
CA ASP A 93 -11.78 0.44 4.64
C ASP A 93 -10.29 0.14 4.52
N ASP A 94 -9.90 -0.79 3.64
CA ASP A 94 -8.51 -1.17 3.43
C ASP A 94 -7.81 -0.32 2.38
N VAL A 95 -8.56 0.48 1.62
CA VAL A 95 -8.07 1.16 0.42
C VAL A 95 -8.53 2.61 0.33
N ILE A 96 -7.76 3.41 -0.41
CA ILE A 96 -8.07 4.81 -0.67
C ILE A 96 -8.12 5.01 -2.19
N ARG A 97 -9.25 5.52 -2.71
CA ARG A 97 -9.39 5.86 -4.12
C ARG A 97 -8.53 7.06 -4.48
N ILE A 98 -7.85 6.98 -5.62
CA ILE A 98 -7.01 8.06 -6.15
C ILE A 98 -7.41 8.44 -7.58
N PRO A 99 -7.21 9.71 -7.99
CA PRO A 99 -7.37 10.11 -9.38
C PRO A 99 -6.21 9.51 -10.20
N HIS A 100 -6.51 8.63 -11.16
CA HIS A 100 -5.46 7.91 -11.89
C HIS A 100 -5.07 8.53 -13.24
N GLU A 101 -5.94 9.34 -13.83
CA GLU A 101 -5.76 9.93 -15.17
C GLU A 101 -4.54 10.87 -15.23
N GLU A 102 -4.14 11.46 -14.11
CA GLU A 102 -3.13 12.53 -14.05
C GLU A 102 -1.78 12.11 -13.44
N ILE A 103 -1.75 11.03 -12.66
CA ILE A 103 -0.59 10.69 -11.81
C ILE A 103 0.34 9.63 -12.42
N GLY A 104 -0.19 8.74 -13.26
CA GLY A 104 0.54 7.59 -13.81
C GLY A 104 0.89 6.51 -12.76
N ILE A 105 1.17 5.29 -13.23
CA ILE A 105 1.36 4.10 -12.36
C ILE A 105 2.49 4.31 -11.35
N VAL A 106 3.64 4.83 -11.78
CA VAL A 106 4.82 4.94 -10.91
C VAL A 106 4.56 5.86 -9.73
N LYS A 107 4.00 7.06 -9.95
CA LYS A 107 3.72 8.01 -8.86
C LYS A 107 2.62 7.49 -7.95
N ALA A 108 1.62 6.82 -8.51
CA ALA A 108 0.55 6.20 -7.75
C ALA A 108 1.07 5.09 -6.81
N ALA A 109 2.00 4.27 -7.31
CA ALA A 109 2.55 3.15 -6.56
C ALA A 109 3.44 3.57 -5.37
N THR A 110 4.01 4.78 -5.42
CA THR A 110 4.91 5.32 -4.38
C THR A 110 4.30 6.46 -3.59
N LEU A 111 2.96 6.56 -3.56
CA LEU A 111 2.25 7.72 -3.02
C LEU A 111 2.12 7.70 -1.49
N THR A 112 1.89 6.54 -0.89
CA THR A 112 1.34 6.44 0.47
C THR A 112 2.39 6.33 1.56
N VAL A 113 3.64 6.01 1.24
CA VAL A 113 4.72 5.91 2.22
C VAL A 113 5.59 7.17 2.20
N ASN A 114 6.40 7.37 1.16
CA ASN A 114 7.45 8.40 1.18
C ASN A 114 6.89 9.84 1.12
N PRO A 115 5.96 10.18 0.21
CA PRO A 115 5.35 11.52 0.17
C PRO A 115 4.54 11.83 1.43
N CYS A 116 3.74 10.90 1.93
CA CYS A 116 2.98 11.10 3.17
C CYS A 116 3.89 11.30 4.38
N SER A 117 4.94 10.50 4.52
CA SER A 117 5.92 10.64 5.62
C SER A 117 6.61 12.01 5.56
N ALA A 118 7.08 12.42 4.38
CA ALA A 118 7.68 13.73 4.19
C ALA A 118 6.69 14.87 4.51
N TYR A 119 5.43 14.76 4.05
CA TYR A 119 4.40 15.76 4.34
C TYR A 119 4.15 15.91 5.84
N HIS A 120 4.02 14.80 6.57
CA HIS A 120 3.86 14.83 8.02
C HIS A 120 5.09 15.42 8.73
N MET A 121 6.31 15.10 8.30
CA MET A 121 7.53 15.73 8.84
C MET A 121 7.52 17.25 8.66
N LEU A 122 7.10 17.74 7.49
CA LEU A 122 7.06 19.16 7.17
C LEU A 122 5.91 19.90 7.87
N LYS A 123 4.75 19.26 8.02
CA LYS A 123 3.53 19.92 8.51
C LYS A 123 3.38 19.84 10.03
N ASP A 124 3.71 18.69 10.63
CA ASP A 124 3.31 18.40 12.00
C ASP A 124 4.44 18.67 13.00
N PHE A 125 5.70 18.64 12.55
CA PHE A 125 6.88 18.76 13.42
C PHE A 125 7.67 20.07 13.21
N ALA A 126 7.48 20.75 12.08
CA ALA A 126 8.17 22.00 11.78
C ALA A 126 7.17 23.12 11.47
N ALA A 127 7.26 24.24 12.19
CA ALA A 127 6.49 25.45 11.87
C ALA A 127 7.16 26.22 10.72
N LEU A 128 7.19 25.61 9.53
CA LEU A 128 7.84 26.17 8.36
C LEU A 128 7.08 27.39 7.85
N LYS A 129 7.85 28.41 7.45
CA LYS A 129 7.35 29.60 6.76
C LYS A 129 8.00 29.69 5.39
N GLU A 130 7.34 30.39 4.49
CA GLU A 130 7.92 30.72 3.19
C GLU A 130 9.28 31.41 3.36
N GLY A 131 10.25 31.02 2.53
CA GLY A 131 11.63 31.54 2.57
C GLY A 131 12.56 30.85 3.58
N VAL A 132 12.08 29.88 4.37
CA VAL A 132 12.94 29.09 5.26
C VAL A 132 13.63 27.96 4.49
N TYR A 133 14.92 27.74 4.76
CA TYR A 133 15.69 26.63 4.23
C TYR A 133 15.63 25.43 5.16
N MET A 134 15.50 24.24 4.58
CA MET A 134 15.61 22.97 5.30
C MET A 134 16.78 22.17 4.77
N TYR A 135 17.52 21.53 5.68
CA TYR A 135 18.49 20.52 5.34
C TYR A 135 17.83 19.14 5.38
N ILE A 136 17.82 18.44 4.25
CA ILE A 136 17.34 17.06 4.15
C ILE A 136 18.56 16.16 4.11
N HIS A 137 18.79 15.42 5.19
CA HIS A 137 19.81 14.38 5.23
C HIS A 137 19.21 13.04 4.84
N ILE A 138 19.83 12.35 3.89
CA ILE A 138 19.49 10.97 3.55
C ILE A 138 20.67 10.11 3.99
N ASP A 139 20.45 9.28 5.01
CA ASP A 139 21.45 8.33 5.50
C ASP A 139 21.36 7.03 4.68
N ASN A 140 22.38 6.76 3.88
CA ASN A 140 22.47 5.57 3.02
C ASN A 140 23.26 4.42 3.67
N ARG A 141 23.24 4.32 5.00
CA ARG A 141 23.83 3.17 5.70
C ARG A 141 23.01 1.90 5.45
N TYR A 142 23.39 1.19 4.40
CA TYR A 142 23.14 -0.25 4.22
C TYR A 142 24.31 -1.04 4.80
#